data_AF-A0A3M1WYF9-F1
#
_entry.id   AF-A0A3M1WYF9-F1
#
_cell.length_a   1.000
_cell.length_b   1.000
_cell.length_c   1.000
_cell.angle_alpha   90.00
_cell.angle_beta   90.00
_cell.angle_gamma   90.00
#
_symmetry.space_group_name_H-M   'P 1'
#
loop_
_entity.id
_entity.type
_entity.pdbx_description
1 polymer ?
#
loop_
_entity_poly.entity_id
_entity_poly.type
_entity_poly.pdbx_seq_one_letter_code
_entity_poly.pdbx_strand_id
1 'polypeptide(L)'
;MSAEQPQRLTRAEKRATRQALRELRAEAREAAPEAEKGLIGKIILLILAFILPPLAVFFKVGFGIQFWLNILLTLLGILPGIIHAILVITDVVG
;
A
#
# COMPACT_ATOMS: atom_id res chain seq x y z
N MET A 1 -8.20 -16.68 -57.89
CA MET A 1 -8.49 -16.72 -56.44
C MET A 1 -7.23 -16.30 -55.70
N SER A 2 -7.14 -14.99 -55.43
CA SER A 2 -6.03 -14.39 -54.69
C SER A 2 -6.38 -14.53 -53.20
N ALA A 3 -5.73 -15.46 -52.52
CA ALA A 3 -5.92 -15.66 -51.09
C ALA A 3 -5.38 -14.42 -50.38
N GLU A 4 -6.27 -13.65 -49.78
CA GLU A 4 -5.93 -12.62 -48.80
C GLU A 4 -4.87 -13.20 -47.84
N GLN A 5 -3.77 -12.46 -47.67
CA GLN A 5 -2.79 -12.71 -46.61
C GLN A 5 -3.06 -11.71 -45.50
N PRO A 6 -3.80 -12.06 -44.43
CA PRO A 6 -3.94 -11.18 -43.27
C PRO A 6 -2.96 -11.53 -42.14
N GLN A 7 -1.97 -12.42 -42.33
CA GLN A 7 -1.27 -13.03 -41.17
C GLN A 7 0.24 -13.30 -41.29
N ARG A 8 0.99 -12.59 -42.15
CA ARG A 8 2.46 -12.58 -42.01
C ARG A 8 2.91 -11.59 -40.92
N LEU A 9 2.43 -11.75 -39.68
CA LEU A 9 3.17 -11.25 -38.52
C LEU A 9 4.50 -12.01 -38.52
N THR A 10 5.53 -11.35 -39.04
CA THR A 10 6.87 -11.89 -39.22
C THR A 10 7.38 -12.40 -37.86
N ARG A 11 8.23 -13.45 -37.86
CA ARG A 11 8.77 -14.01 -36.59
C ARG A 11 9.45 -12.95 -35.71
N ALA A 12 9.91 -11.86 -36.32
CA ALA A 12 10.43 -10.67 -35.65
C ALA A 12 9.34 -9.90 -34.89
N GLU A 13 8.22 -9.57 -35.52
CA GLU A 13 7.09 -8.87 -34.88
C GLU A 13 6.48 -9.69 -33.73
N LYS A 14 6.29 -11.00 -33.91
CA LYS A 14 5.82 -11.88 -32.82
C LYS A 14 6.76 -11.89 -31.61
N ARG A 15 8.06 -11.69 -31.81
CA ARG A 15 9.05 -11.60 -30.72
C ARG A 15 8.98 -10.23 -30.04
N ALA A 16 8.91 -9.15 -30.82
CA ALA A 16 8.77 -7.80 -30.33
C ALA A 16 7.47 -7.63 -29.51
N THR A 17 6.33 -8.12 -30.01
CA THR A 17 5.05 -8.09 -29.28
C THR A 17 5.11 -8.90 -28.00
N ARG A 18 5.75 -10.07 -28.01
CA ARG A 18 5.91 -10.89 -26.79
C ARG A 18 6.88 -10.25 -25.80
N GLN A 19 7.89 -9.51 -26.25
CA GLN A 19 8.81 -8.77 -25.40
C GLN A 19 8.11 -7.57 -24.76
N ALA A 20 7.46 -6.71 -25.56
CA ALA A 20 6.68 -5.59 -25.04
C ALA A 20 5.57 -6.06 -24.08
N LEU A 21 4.88 -7.17 -24.38
CA LEU A 21 3.87 -7.75 -23.48
C LEU A 21 4.49 -8.32 -22.19
N ARG A 22 5.74 -8.78 -22.23
CA ARG A 22 6.48 -9.24 -21.04
C ARG A 22 6.92 -8.08 -20.16
N GLU A 23 7.35 -6.98 -20.77
CA GLU A 23 7.71 -5.74 -20.06
C GLU A 23 6.48 -5.15 -19.36
N LEU A 24 5.37 -4.97 -20.09
CA LEU A 24 4.10 -4.52 -19.53
C LEU A 24 3.58 -5.47 -18.43
N ARG A 25 3.76 -6.79 -18.60
CA ARG A 25 3.39 -7.76 -17.56
C ARG A 25 4.30 -7.71 -16.35
N ALA A 26 5.61 -7.48 -16.51
CA ALA A 26 6.53 -7.34 -15.38
C ALA A 26 6.17 -6.08 -14.59
N GLU A 27 5.96 -4.97 -15.28
CA GLU A 27 5.56 -3.69 -14.70
C GLU A 27 4.21 -3.78 -13.96
N ALA A 28 3.21 -4.42 -14.55
CA ALA A 28 1.92 -4.67 -13.89
C ALA A 28 2.02 -5.65 -12.70
N ARG A 29 2.94 -6.61 -12.75
CA ARG A 29 3.14 -7.61 -11.69
C ARG A 29 3.90 -7.04 -10.50
N GLU A 30 4.69 -5.99 -10.68
CA GLU A 30 5.30 -5.23 -9.59
C GLU A 30 4.32 -4.23 -8.97
N ALA A 31 3.46 -3.60 -9.78
CA ALA A 31 2.44 -2.67 -9.28
C ALA A 31 1.30 -3.36 -8.49
N ALA A 32 0.91 -4.58 -8.85
CA ALA A 32 -0.21 -5.30 -8.22
C ALA A 32 -0.02 -5.62 -6.72
N PRO A 33 1.13 -6.16 -6.25
CA PRO A 33 1.32 -6.50 -4.83
C PRO A 33 1.58 -5.29 -3.92
N GLU A 34 2.05 -4.17 -4.46
CA GLU A 34 2.29 -2.92 -3.71
C GLU A 34 0.98 -2.27 -3.26
N ALA A 35 -0.03 -2.26 -4.12
CA ALA A 35 -1.33 -1.64 -3.83
C ALA A 35 -2.13 -2.38 -2.74
N GLU A 36 -2.02 -3.71 -2.68
CA GLU A 36 -2.80 -4.54 -1.75
C GLU A 36 -2.22 -4.54 -0.33
N LYS A 37 -0.89 -4.62 -0.18
CA LYS A 37 -0.23 -4.72 1.12
C LYS A 37 -0.37 -3.46 1.97
N GLY A 38 -0.42 -2.29 1.33
CA GLY A 38 -0.53 -1.02 2.05
C GLY A 38 -1.88 -0.81 2.73
N LEU A 39 -2.97 -1.35 2.17
CA LEU A 39 -4.32 -1.10 2.67
C LEU A 39 -4.67 -2.00 3.86
N ILE A 40 -4.40 -3.30 3.75
CA ILE A 40 -4.76 -4.29 4.78
C ILE A 40 -4.06 -3.96 6.11
N GLY A 41 -2.76 -3.62 6.05
CA GLY A 41 -2.00 -3.22 7.24
C GLY A 41 -2.56 -1.96 7.91
N LYS A 42 -2.93 -0.95 7.11
CA LYS A 42 -3.55 0.28 7.63
C LYS A 42 -4.91 0.03 8.29
N ILE A 43 -5.73 -0.85 7.71
CA ILE A 43 -7.03 -1.22 8.31
C ILE A 43 -6.83 -1.89 9.67
N ILE A 44 -5.88 -2.84 9.76
CA ILE A 44 -5.57 -3.51 11.03
C ILE A 44 -5.13 -2.48 12.08
N LEU A 45 -4.22 -1.56 11.72
CA LEU A 45 -3.77 -0.50 12.61
C LEU A 45 -4.91 0.44 13.01
N LEU A 46 -5.84 0.74 12.10
CA LEU A 46 -6.99 1.59 12.40
C LEU A 46 -7.94 0.94 13.40
N ILE A 47 -8.24 -0.35 13.25
CA ILE A 47 -9.03 -1.12 14.23
C ILE A 47 -8.32 -1.11 15.58
N LEU A 48 -7.01 -1.35 15.57
CA LEU A 48 -6.19 -1.34 16.78
C LEU A 48 -6.16 0.04 17.46
N ALA A 49 -6.20 1.13 16.69
CA ALA A 49 -6.20 2.49 17.21
C ALA A 49 -7.43 2.81 18.08
N PHE A 50 -8.58 2.17 17.81
CA PHE A 50 -9.79 2.33 18.64
C PHE A 50 -9.75 1.51 19.93
N ILE A 51 -9.08 0.35 19.92
CA ILE A 51 -9.00 -0.56 21.08
C ILE A 51 -7.88 -0.11 22.03
N LEU A 52 -6.71 0.18 21.47
CA LEU A 52 -5.51 0.55 22.20
C LEU A 52 -4.66 1.50 21.34
N PRO A 53 -4.95 2.81 21.36
CA PRO A 53 -4.29 3.80 20.52
C PRO A 53 -2.75 3.72 20.58
N PRO A 54 -2.11 3.60 21.76
CA PRO A 54 -0.66 3.55 21.84
C PRO A 54 -0.05 2.36 21.12
N LEU A 55 -0.75 1.23 21.07
CA LEU A 55 -0.24 0.02 20.42
C LEU A 55 -0.28 0.15 18.89
N ALA A 56 -1.31 0.80 18.34
CA ALA A 56 -1.37 1.09 16.92
C ALA A 56 -0.25 2.05 16.48
N VAL A 57 0.02 3.10 17.28
CA VAL A 57 1.14 4.01 17.03
C VAL A 57 2.47 3.29 17.16
N PHE A 58 2.64 2.44 18.17
CA PHE A 58 3.84 1.62 18.35
C PHE A 58 4.17 0.77 17.12
N PHE A 59 3.18 0.09 16.53
CA PHE A 59 3.42 -0.71 15.33
C PHE A 59 3.73 0.11 14.08
N LYS A 60 3.33 1.40 14.04
CA LYS A 60 3.60 2.29 12.91
C LYS A 60 4.97 2.98 13.01
N VAL A 61 5.37 3.48 14.19
CA VAL A 61 6.60 4.29 14.36
C VAL A 61 7.60 3.74 15.39
N GLY A 62 7.26 2.68 16.13
CA GLY A 62 8.11 2.11 17.19
C GLY A 62 8.14 2.94 18.47
N PHE A 63 9.20 2.77 19.27
CA PHE A 63 9.45 3.58 20.47
C PHE A 63 10.06 4.93 20.10
N GLY A 64 9.20 5.93 19.90
CA GLY A 64 9.60 7.31 19.59
C GLY A 64 8.72 8.34 20.31
N ILE A 65 9.00 9.62 20.07
CA ILE A 65 8.26 10.74 20.67
C ILE A 65 6.75 10.60 20.39
N GLN A 66 6.38 10.14 19.20
CA GLN A 66 4.98 10.03 18.76
C GLN A 66 4.24 8.94 19.55
N PHE A 67 4.93 7.86 19.92
CA PHE A 67 4.39 6.82 20.80
C PHE A 67 4.18 7.35 22.24
N TRP A 68 5.19 8.02 22.81
CA TRP A 68 5.09 8.59 24.15
C TRP A 68 4.04 9.71 24.23
N LEU A 69 3.95 10.53 23.20
CA LEU A 69 2.92 11.55 23.04
C LEU A 69 1.54 10.89 22.99
N ASN A 70 1.38 9.80 22.23
CA ASN A 70 0.11 9.09 22.17
C ASN A 70 -0.30 8.46 23.52
N ILE A 71 0.66 7.95 24.30
CA ILE A 71 0.41 7.52 25.68
C ILE A 71 -0.12 8.68 26.51
N LEU A 72 0.56 9.83 26.48
CA LEU A 72 0.15 11.02 27.23
C LEU A 72 -1.26 11.48 26.82
N LEU A 73 -1.55 11.54 25.53
CA LEU A 73 -2.88 11.92 25.02
C LEU A 73 -3.95 10.93 25.48
N THR A 74 -3.68 9.62 25.40
CA THR A 74 -4.63 8.58 25.82
C THR A 74 -4.91 8.65 27.32
N LEU A 75 -3.91 9.01 28.14
CA LEU A 75 -4.07 9.22 29.58
C LEU A 75 -4.87 10.49 29.91
N LEU A 76 -4.76 11.55 29.10
CA LEU A 76 -5.59 12.76 29.22
C LEU A 76 -7.03 12.54 28.72
N GLY A 77 -7.22 11.55 27.85
CA GLY A 77 -8.52 11.09 27.38
C GLY A 77 -8.39 10.18 26.16
N ILE A 78 -9.27 9.20 26.01
CA ILE A 78 -9.16 8.24 24.91
C ILE A 78 -9.37 8.89 23.54
N LEU A 79 -10.24 9.90 23.46
CA LEU A 79 -10.56 10.64 22.22
C LEU A 79 -9.33 11.31 21.58
N PRO A 80 -8.55 12.18 22.27
CA PRO A 80 -7.35 12.77 21.68
C PRO A 80 -6.30 11.70 21.31
N GLY A 81 -6.20 10.61 22.08
CA GLY A 81 -5.33 9.47 21.75
C GLY A 81 -5.70 8.80 20.43
N ILE A 82 -6.99 8.52 20.21
CA ILE A 82 -7.52 7.94 18.95
C ILE A 82 -7.25 8.87 17.78
N ILE A 83 -7.56 10.18 17.90
CA ILE A 83 -7.35 11.15 16.83
C ILE A 83 -5.87 11.18 16.43
N HIS A 84 -4.97 11.31 17.41
CA HIS A 84 -3.54 11.33 17.11
C HIS A 84 -3.06 10.01 16.47
N ALA A 85 -3.53 8.86 16.93
CA ALA A 85 -3.18 7.57 16.34
C ALA A 85 -3.60 7.47 14.87
N ILE A 86 -4.81 7.92 14.51
CA ILE A 86 -5.29 7.96 13.13
C ILE A 86 -4.38 8.85 12.28
N LEU A 87 -4.05 10.06 12.75
CA LEU A 87 -3.19 11.00 12.02
C LEU A 87 -1.81 10.42 11.72
N VAL A 88 -1.23 9.66 12.65
CA VAL A 88 0.06 8.97 12.47
C VAL A 88 -0.07 7.80 11.48
N ILE A 89 -1.15 7.01 11.54
CA ILE A 89 -1.38 5.88 10.61
C ILE A 89 -1.61 6.37 9.18
N THR A 90 -2.29 7.51 9.02
CA THR A 90 -2.56 8.15 7.72
C THR A 90 -1.42 9.05 7.24
N ASP A 91 -0.30 9.09 7.96
CA ASP A 91 0.89 9.91 7.62
C ASP A 91 0.57 11.42 7.50
N VAL A 92 -0.47 11.89 8.20
CA VAL A 92 -0.83 13.32 8.25
C VAL A 92 0.08 14.08 9.22
N VAL A 93 0.60 13.39 10.22
CA VAL A 93 1.58 13.91 11.18
C VAL A 93 2.75 12.91 11.22
N GLY A 94 3.88 13.32 10.64
CA GLY A 94 5.15 12.56 10.61
C GLY A 94 6.19 13.23 11.47
#